data_AF-A0AAU5KA49-F1
#
_entry.id   AF-A0AAU5KA49-F1
#
_cell.length_a   1.000
_cell.length_b   1.000
_cell.length_c   1.000
_cell.angle_alpha   90.00
_cell.angle_beta   90.00
_cell.angle_gamma   90.00
#
_symmetry.space_group_name_H-M   'P 1'
#
loop_
_entity.id
_entity.type
_entity.pdbx_description
1 polymer ?
#
loop_
_entity_poly.entity_id
_entity_poly.type
_entity_poly.pdbx_seq_one_letter_code
_entity_poly.pdbx_strand_id
1 'polypeptide(L)'
;MRFLLGDPDSPVTLAREIEEGVPITLGMRIAVTVGELRKLGSVPGLEARYETGHVNFSVFRFDDDMIATPILARRVGHDSPMFHLRRQQSDGLFDRFMEHVEELWGRGRNIWERGAADHAEA
;
A
#
# COMPACT_ATOMS: atom_id res chain seq x y z
N MET A 1 -0.33 10.29 -9.97
CA MET A 1 -0.43 8.84 -9.66
C MET A 1 0.19 8.59 -8.30
N ARG A 2 -0.55 7.98 -7.38
CA ARG A 2 -0.13 7.79 -5.98
C ARG A 2 -0.05 6.30 -5.66
N PHE A 3 1.05 5.88 -5.05
CA PHE A 3 1.23 4.52 -4.52
C PHE A 3 1.42 4.59 -3.00
N LEU A 4 0.59 3.85 -2.28
CA LEU A 4 0.76 3.67 -0.84
C LEU A 4 1.05 2.19 -0.60
N LEU A 5 2.19 1.92 0.02
CA LEU A 5 2.70 0.57 0.25
C LEU A 5 2.88 0.33 1.75
N GLY A 6 2.69 -0.90 2.19
CA GLY A 6 3.15 -1.28 3.53
C GLY A 6 4.65 -1.04 3.66
N ASP A 7 5.07 -0.53 4.80
CA ASP A 7 6.48 -0.34 5.13
C ASP A 7 7.15 -1.72 5.33
N PRO A 8 8.17 -2.10 4.53
CA PRO A 8 8.80 -3.42 4.63
C PRO A 8 9.47 -3.67 5.98
N ASP A 9 9.88 -2.61 6.69
CA ASP A 9 10.59 -2.70 7.96
C ASP A 9 9.65 -2.58 9.17
N SER A 10 8.35 -2.40 8.93
CA SER A 10 7.36 -2.25 10.01
C SER A 10 7.01 -3.58 10.68
N PRO A 11 6.87 -3.61 12.01
CA PRO A 11 6.32 -4.76 12.72
C PRO A 11 4.95 -5.22 12.19
N VAL A 12 4.14 -4.31 11.65
CA VAL A 12 2.83 -4.62 11.07
C VAL A 12 2.97 -5.47 9.82
N THR A 13 3.90 -5.13 8.93
CA THR A 13 4.21 -5.89 7.72
C THR A 13 4.80 -7.25 8.06
N LEU A 14 5.74 -7.29 9.02
CA LEU A 14 6.35 -8.54 9.48
C LEU A 14 5.32 -9.50 10.09
N ALA A 15 4.44 -9.00 10.97
CA ALA A 15 3.39 -9.81 11.58
C ALA A 15 2.50 -10.44 10.49
N ARG A 16 2.13 -9.65 9.48
CA ARG A 16 1.32 -10.12 8.37
C ARG A 16 2.02 -11.14 7.49
N GLU A 17 3.30 -10.92 7.23
CA GLU A 17 4.14 -11.87 6.49
C GLU A 17 4.18 -13.24 7.18
N ILE A 18 4.36 -13.26 8.50
CA ILE A 18 4.34 -14.47 9.33
C ILE A 18 2.97 -15.15 9.24
N GLU A 19 1.87 -14.40 9.28
CA GLU A 19 0.51 -14.95 9.15
C GLU A 19 0.25 -15.57 7.77
N GLU A 20 0.76 -14.97 6.70
CA GLU A 20 0.59 -15.49 5.34
C GLU A 20 1.37 -16.80 5.15
N GLY A 21 2.57 -16.90 5.73
CA GLY A 21 3.35 -18.14 5.75
C GLY A 21 3.71 -18.69 4.36
N VAL A 22 3.84 -17.81 3.36
CA VAL A 22 4.12 -18.18 1.96
C VAL A 22 5.56 -17.86 1.54
N PRO A 23 6.13 -18.60 0.57
CA PRO A 23 7.52 -18.39 0.13
C PRO A 23 7.78 -17.00 -0.46
N ILE A 24 6.83 -16.46 -1.23
CA ILE A 24 6.92 -15.10 -1.76
C ILE A 24 6.34 -14.15 -0.72
N THR A 25 7.22 -13.72 0.18
CA THR A 25 6.89 -12.92 1.34
C THR A 25 6.35 -11.55 1.00
N LEU A 26 5.63 -10.93 1.95
CA LEU A 26 5.04 -9.60 1.75
C LEU A 26 6.13 -8.54 1.53
N GLY A 27 7.23 -8.60 2.28
CA GLY A 27 8.40 -7.74 2.09
C GLY A 27 9.01 -7.87 0.69
N MET A 28 9.11 -9.09 0.15
CA MET A 28 9.57 -9.31 -1.23
C MET A 28 8.63 -8.67 -2.25
N ARG A 29 7.30 -8.79 -2.08
CA ARG A 29 6.33 -8.15 -2.99
C ARG A 29 6.42 -6.63 -2.96
N ILE A 30 6.60 -6.04 -1.77
CA ILE A 30 6.86 -4.60 -1.61
C ILE A 30 8.15 -4.21 -2.32
N ALA A 31 9.25 -4.94 -2.09
CA ALA A 31 10.55 -4.66 -2.71
C ALA A 31 10.51 -4.72 -4.25
N VAL A 32 9.81 -5.71 -4.81
CA VAL A 32 9.58 -5.81 -6.26
C VAL A 32 8.82 -4.57 -6.76
N THR A 33 7.74 -4.19 -6.07
CA THR A 33 6.91 -3.02 -6.45
C THR A 33 7.75 -1.74 -6.45
N VAL A 34 8.53 -1.51 -5.40
CA VAL A 34 9.45 -0.37 -5.29
C VAL A 34 10.52 -0.40 -6.38
N GLY A 35 11.05 -1.58 -6.72
CA GLY A 35 11.97 -1.78 -7.83
C GLY A 35 11.38 -1.35 -9.17
N GLU A 36 10.14 -1.73 -9.47
CA GLU A 36 9.44 -1.29 -10.69
C GLU A 36 9.14 0.21 -10.68
N LEU A 37 8.70 0.77 -9.55
CA LEU A 37 8.48 2.22 -9.42
C LEU A 37 9.76 3.02 -9.66
N ARG A 38 10.92 2.53 -9.23
CA ARG A 38 12.23 3.16 -9.50
C ARG A 38 12.56 3.20 -10.99
N LYS A 39 12.17 2.18 -11.77
CA LYS A 39 12.41 2.14 -13.22
C LYS A 39 11.62 3.19 -13.98
N LEU A 40 10.48 3.64 -13.43
CA LEU A 40 9.67 4.71 -14.04
C LEU A 40 10.41 6.06 -14.05
N GLY A 41 11.40 6.25 -13.17
CA GLY A 41 12.15 7.50 -13.10
C GLY A 41 11.29 8.70 -12.71
N SER A 42 11.59 9.87 -13.28
CA SER A 42 10.89 11.12 -13.00
C SER A 42 9.61 11.28 -13.84
N VAL A 43 8.57 10.51 -13.50
CA VAL A 43 7.23 10.72 -14.04
C VAL A 43 6.54 11.87 -13.29
N PRO A 44 6.09 12.94 -13.97
CA PRO A 44 5.38 14.04 -13.31
C PRO A 44 4.15 13.54 -12.54
N GLY A 45 4.04 13.96 -11.27
CA GLY A 45 2.92 13.59 -10.40
C GLY A 45 2.93 12.13 -9.92
N LEU A 46 4.02 11.37 -10.11
CA LEU A 46 4.23 10.10 -9.42
C LEU A 46 4.68 10.36 -7.98
N GLU A 47 3.87 9.92 -7.03
CA GLU A 47 4.20 9.94 -5.61
C GLU A 47 4.08 8.53 -5.05
N ALA A 48 5.00 8.16 -4.16
CA ALA A 48 4.97 6.88 -3.50
C ALA A 48 5.36 7.02 -2.03
N ARG A 49 4.58 6.39 -1.15
CA ARG A 49 4.77 6.44 0.31
C ARG A 49 4.69 5.05 0.94
N TYR A 50 5.40 4.88 2.04
CA TYR A 50 5.20 3.77 2.97
C TYR A 50 4.21 4.15 4.06
N GLU A 51 3.38 3.21 4.49
CA GLU A 51 2.50 3.33 5.65
C GLU A 51 2.70 2.16 6.62
N THR A 52 2.34 2.39 7.89
CA THR A 52 2.48 1.41 8.97
C THR A 52 1.16 1.13 9.70
N GLY A 53 0.05 1.68 9.19
CA GLY A 53 -1.27 1.62 9.80
C GLY A 53 -2.09 0.39 9.42
N HIS A 54 -1.93 -0.17 8.20
CA HIS A 54 -2.82 -1.23 7.74
C HIS A 54 -2.34 -2.06 6.53
N VAL A 55 -2.03 -3.33 6.74
CA VAL A 55 -1.63 -4.28 5.66
C VAL A 55 -2.73 -5.26 5.23
N ASN A 56 -3.97 -5.08 5.68
CA ASN A 56 -5.09 -6.01 5.42
C ASN A 56 -6.12 -5.48 4.39
N PHE A 57 -5.80 -4.42 3.65
CA PHE A 57 -6.74 -3.80 2.71
C PHE A 57 -5.96 -3.22 1.54
N SER A 58 -6.39 -3.53 0.32
CA SER A 58 -5.84 -2.89 -0.88
C SER A 58 -6.94 -2.16 -1.63
N VAL A 59 -6.57 -1.01 -2.18
CA VAL A 59 -7.44 -0.13 -2.94
C VAL A 59 -6.74 0.28 -4.23
N PHE A 60 -7.45 0.14 -5.34
CA PHE A 60 -7.06 0.73 -6.62
C PHE A 60 -8.15 1.70 -7.04
N ARG A 61 -7.83 2.99 -7.07
CA ARG A 61 -8.79 4.05 -7.41
C ARG A 61 -8.45 4.66 -8.78
N PHE A 62 -9.49 4.87 -9.57
CA PHE A 62 -9.47 5.57 -10.85
C PHE A 62 -10.66 6.53 -10.86
N ASP A 63 -10.40 7.83 -10.73
CA ASP A 63 -11.45 8.86 -10.67
C ASP A 63 -12.55 8.54 -9.63
N ASP A 64 -13.74 8.17 -10.06
CA ASP A 64 -14.90 7.81 -9.23
C ASP A 64 -15.17 6.29 -9.16
N ASP A 65 -14.25 5.48 -9.68
CA ASP A 65 -14.26 4.02 -9.60
C ASP A 65 -13.15 3.52 -8.66
N MET A 66 -13.45 2.49 -7.87
CA MET A 66 -12.56 1.90 -6.90
C MET A 66 -12.68 0.38 -6.93
N ILE A 67 -11.54 -0.32 -6.93
CA ILE A 67 -11.45 -1.73 -6.60
C ILE A 67 -10.95 -1.84 -5.16
N ALA A 68 -11.78 -2.35 -4.26
CA ALA A 68 -11.44 -2.57 -2.86
C ALA A 68 -11.33 -4.06 -2.58
N THR A 69 -10.24 -4.47 -1.92
CA THR A 69 -9.98 -5.88 -1.58
C THR A 69 -9.63 -6.00 -0.09
N PRO A 70 -10.64 -6.11 0.80
CA PRO A 70 -10.42 -6.52 2.19
C PRO A 70 -9.81 -7.91 2.25
N ILE A 71 -8.70 -8.03 2.96
CA ILE A 71 -8.00 -9.29 3.10
C ILE A 71 -8.74 -10.18 4.09
N LEU A 72 -8.97 -11.43 3.69
CA LEU A 72 -9.55 -12.45 4.56
C LEU A 72 -8.54 -12.88 5.63
N ALA A 73 -9.01 -13.06 6.86
CA ALA A 73 -8.18 -13.49 7.97
C ALA A 73 -7.41 -14.79 7.62
N ARG A 74 -6.10 -14.79 7.85
CA ARG A 74 -5.20 -15.95 7.64
C ARG A 74 -5.17 -16.47 6.20
N ARG A 75 -5.51 -15.63 5.22
CA ARG A 75 -5.38 -15.93 3.78
C ARG A 75 -4.36 -15.02 3.14
N VAL A 76 -3.85 -15.40 1.96
CA VAL A 76 -2.96 -14.54 1.16
C VAL A 76 -3.83 -13.52 0.42
N GLY A 77 -3.30 -12.32 0.16
CA GLY A 77 -4.06 -11.25 -0.49
C GLY A 77 -4.78 -11.65 -1.78
N HIS A 78 -4.22 -12.55 -2.60
CA HIS A 78 -4.83 -12.97 -3.87
C HIS A 78 -6.11 -13.81 -3.74
N ASP A 79 -6.39 -14.37 -2.56
CA ASP A 79 -7.65 -15.10 -2.27
C ASP A 79 -8.79 -14.15 -1.87
N SER A 80 -8.51 -12.85 -1.74
CA SER A 80 -9.46 -11.88 -1.20
C SER A 80 -10.56 -11.56 -2.20
N PRO A 81 -11.82 -11.41 -1.74
CA PRO A 81 -12.88 -10.93 -2.61
C PRO A 81 -12.56 -9.53 -3.12
N MET A 82 -12.98 -9.28 -4.35
CA MET A 82 -12.81 -7.99 -5.01
C MET A 82 -14.17 -7.30 -5.14
N PHE A 83 -14.25 -6.06 -4.65
CA PHE A 83 -15.43 -5.22 -4.81
C PHE A 83 -15.10 -4.08 -5.77
N HIS A 84 -15.84 -3.99 -6.87
CA HIS A 84 -15.86 -2.78 -7.68
C HIS A 84 -16.93 -1.83 -7.15
N LEU A 85 -16.50 -0.65 -6.74
CA LEU A 85 -17.34 0.41 -6.19
C LEU A 85 -17.28 1.60 -7.14
N ARG A 86 -18.44 2.15 -7.47
CA ARG A 86 -18.56 3.47 -8.10
C ARG A 86 -19.08 4.45 -7.09
N ARG A 87 -18.57 5.68 -7.09
CA ARG A 87 -19.12 6.77 -6.28
C ARG A 87 -20.53 7.11 -6.78
N GLN A 88 -21.54 6.98 -5.91
CA GLN A 88 -22.95 7.23 -6.25
C GLN A 88 -23.60 8.33 -5.41
N GLN A 89 -23.07 8.60 -4.21
CA GLN A 89 -23.52 9.68 -3.35
C GLN A 89 -22.36 10.23 -2.52
N SER A 90 -22.53 11.45 -2.01
CA SER A 90 -21.66 12.03 -0.98
C SER A 90 -21.77 11.25 0.33
N ASP A 91 -20.65 11.09 1.04
CA ASP A 91 -20.56 10.32 2.30
C ASP A 91 -21.09 8.88 2.16
N GLY A 92 -20.91 8.34 0.95
CA GLY A 92 -21.21 6.95 0.63
C GLY A 92 -20.08 5.99 1.02
N LEU A 93 -20.29 4.70 0.72
CA LEU A 93 -19.29 3.67 0.95
C LEU A 93 -17.94 3.98 0.27
N PHE A 94 -17.98 4.51 -0.95
CA PHE A 94 -16.79 4.97 -1.66
C PHE A 94 -16.03 6.04 -0.87
N ASP A 95 -16.73 7.07 -0.41
CA ASP A 95 -16.12 8.20 0.30
C ASP A 95 -15.49 7.74 1.62
N ARG A 96 -16.13 6.80 2.35
CA ARG A 96 -15.57 6.24 3.58
C ARG A 96 -14.28 5.45 3.36
N PHE A 97 -14.21 4.63 2.32
CA PHE A 97 -12.95 3.97 1.98
C PHE A 97 -11.89 4.96 1.50
N MET A 98 -12.31 6.01 0.79
CA MET A 98 -11.39 7.05 0.36
C MET A 98 -10.80 7.84 1.53
N GLU A 99 -11.63 8.23 2.50
CA GLU A 99 -11.19 8.89 3.74
C GLU A 99 -10.19 8.02 4.50
N HIS A 100 -10.45 6.71 4.59
CA HIS A 100 -9.50 5.76 5.18
C HIS A 100 -8.14 5.76 4.46
N VAL A 101 -8.15 5.75 3.11
CA VAL A 101 -6.92 5.79 2.31
C VAL A 101 -6.18 7.13 2.46
N GLU A 102 -6.90 8.26 2.47
CA GLU A 102 -6.29 9.57 2.65
C GLU A 102 -5.69 9.75 4.05
N GLU A 103 -6.33 9.19 5.08
CA GLU A 103 -5.78 9.19 6.44
C GLU A 103 -4.47 8.38 6.53
N LEU A 104 -4.40 7.22 5.88
CA LEU A 104 -3.15 6.44 5.80
C LEU A 104 -2.09 7.18 4.99
N TRP A 105 -2.48 7.82 3.89
CA TRP A 105 -1.57 8.60 3.07
C TRP A 105 -0.96 9.80 3.79
N GLY A 106 -1.78 10.55 4.54
CA GLY A 106 -1.37 11.73 5.28
C GLY A 106 -0.29 11.42 6.31
N ARG A 107 -0.31 10.21 6.87
CA ARG A 107 0.69 9.68 7.81
C ARG A 107 1.86 8.96 7.14
N GLY A 108 1.76 8.69 5.84
CA GLY A 108 2.76 7.94 5.09
C GLY A 108 4.07 8.71 4.89
N ARG A 109 5.18 7.99 4.91
CA ARG A 109 6.53 8.52 4.67
C ARG A 109 6.96 8.32 3.21
N ASN A 110 7.68 9.27 2.63
CA ASN A 110 8.14 9.17 1.24
C ASN A 110 9.09 7.97 1.06
N ILE A 111 8.89 7.14 0.02
CA ILE A 111 9.76 5.98 -0.22
C ILE A 111 11.13 6.34 -0.81
N TRP A 112 11.28 7.57 -1.30
CA TRP A 112 12.51 8.09 -1.91
C TRP A 112 13.45 8.73 -0.89
N GLU A 113 12.91 9.15 0.25
CA GLU A 113 13.69 9.64 1.37
C GLU A 113 14.39 8.44 2.00
N ARG A 114 15.69 8.26 1.71
CA ARG A 114 16.51 7.29 2.44
C ARG A 114 16.48 7.68 3.92
N GLY A 115 16.28 6.70 4.79
CA GLY A 115 16.67 6.86 6.20
C GLY A 115 18.11 7.35 6.24
N ALA A 116 18.39 8.39 7.01
CA ALA A 116 19.70 9.03 7.14
C ALA A 116 20.79 8.14 7.77
N ALA A 117 20.67 6.81 7.72
CA ALA A 117 21.49 5.87 8.47
C ALA A 117 22.56 5.11 7.65
N ASP A 118 22.56 5.19 6.31
CA ASP A 118 23.46 4.36 5.47
C ASP A 118 24.70 5.09 4.89
N HIS A 119 25.02 6.30 5.37
CA HIS A 119 26.21 7.05 4.90
C HIS A 119 27.12 7.55 6.03
N ALA A 120 27.18 6.81 7.14
CA ALA A 120 28.12 7.07 8.22
C ALA A 120 29.02 5.86 8.49
N GLU A 121 29.61 5.29 7.45
CA GLU A 121 30.87 4.53 7.56
C GLU A 121 31.53 4.44 6.17
N ALA A 122 32.42 5.40 5.90
CA ALA A 122 33.46 5.37 4.87
C ALA A 122 34.71 6.03 5.44
#